data_AF-A0AAV2I2Z3-F1
#
_entry.id   AF-A0AAV2I2Z3-F1
#
_cell.length_a   1.000
_cell.length_b   1.000
_cell.length_c   1.000
_cell.angle_alpha   90.00
_cell.angle_beta   90.00
_cell.angle_gamma   90.00
#
_symmetry.space_group_name_H-M   'P 1'
#
loop_
_entity.id
_entity.type
_entity.pdbx_description
1 polymer ?
#
loop_
_entity_poly.entity_id
_entity_poly.type
_entity_poly.pdbx_seq_one_letter_code
_entity_poly.pdbx_strand_id
1 'polypeptide(L)'
;PEVDDNRLVIILVSVSILIVAVIIFCLILRGKIWLKLRDWIGYSTQTGSARNNRRGVPRILPIYCFENANYVKAVESHVSLLRRYVDVLRVPPELQLDCFVCGPRSRDHSWVDSEVKDSDVIIYLSPSLGALLKNDLDTSHLSQQDAICAQSIRAVHEHRLSSQCTKPVLVTFDCFHRA
;
A
#
# COMPACT_ATOMS: atom_id res chain seq x y z
N PRO A 1 -62.31 45.66 -5.35
CA PRO A 1 -61.56 44.43 -5.72
C PRO A 1 -60.12 44.54 -5.19
N GLU A 2 -59.97 44.39 -3.88
CA GLU A 2 -58.68 44.26 -3.19
C GLU A 2 -58.25 42.80 -3.31
N VAL A 3 -57.73 42.47 -4.49
CA VAL A 3 -57.20 41.14 -4.79
C VAL A 3 -55.69 41.29 -4.80
N ASP A 4 -55.07 40.66 -3.79
CA ASP A 4 -53.85 39.88 -3.93
C ASP A 4 -52.46 40.49 -3.72
N ASP A 5 -52.28 41.60 -2.99
CA ASP A 5 -50.93 41.98 -2.51
C ASP A 5 -50.32 40.88 -1.62
N ASN A 6 -51.13 40.28 -0.73
CA ASN A 6 -50.69 39.17 0.11
C ASN A 6 -50.35 37.90 -0.69
N ARG A 7 -51.08 37.60 -1.78
CA ARG A 7 -50.75 36.44 -2.62
C ARG A 7 -49.48 36.67 -3.42
N LEU A 8 -49.26 37.89 -3.89
CA LEU A 8 -48.06 38.25 -4.64
C LEU A 8 -46.81 38.13 -3.76
N VAL A 9 -46.88 38.56 -2.49
CA VAL A 9 -45.82 38.36 -1.50
C VAL A 9 -45.58 36.87 -1.21
N ILE A 10 -46.63 36.07 -1.03
CA ILE A 10 -46.50 34.61 -0.79
C ILE A 10 -45.84 33.91 -2.00
N ILE A 11 -46.21 34.30 -3.23
CA ILE A 11 -45.59 33.78 -4.46
C ILE A 11 -44.12 34.17 -4.52
N LEU A 12 -43.77 35.40 -4.18
CA LEU A 12 -42.38 35.89 -4.26
C LEU A 12 -41.48 35.23 -3.21
N VAL A 13 -41.99 35.01 -1.99
CA VAL A 13 -41.30 34.28 -0.93
C VAL A 13 -41.11 32.81 -1.29
N SER A 14 -42.14 32.15 -1.83
CA SER A 14 -42.06 30.74 -2.24
C SER A 14 -41.10 30.52 -3.41
N VAL A 15 -41.08 31.42 -4.41
CA VAL A 15 -40.09 31.39 -5.50
C VAL A 15 -38.68 31.61 -4.97
N SER A 16 -38.50 32.54 -4.03
CA SER A 16 -37.18 32.82 -3.43
C SER A 16 -36.63 31.60 -2.67
N ILE A 17 -37.49 30.92 -1.89
CA ILE A 17 -37.11 29.69 -1.18
C ILE A 17 -36.75 28.58 -2.18
N LEU A 18 -37.50 28.46 -3.27
CA LEU A 18 -37.25 27.45 -4.30
C LEU A 18 -35.90 27.67 -4.99
N ILE A 19 -35.55 28.92 -5.31
CA ILE A 19 -34.25 29.28 -5.88
C ILE A 19 -33.11 28.92 -4.92
N VAL A 20 -33.25 29.27 -3.63
CA VAL A 20 -32.23 28.94 -2.62
C VAL A 20 -32.07 27.42 -2.47
N ALA A 21 -33.17 26.66 -2.45
CA ALA A 21 -33.13 25.20 -2.38
C ALA A 21 -32.42 24.57 -3.59
N VAL A 22 -32.68 25.08 -4.80
CA VAL A 22 -32.01 24.62 -6.02
C VAL A 22 -30.51 24.91 -5.98
N ILE A 23 -30.10 26.10 -5.53
CA ILE A 23 -28.69 26.46 -5.38
C ILE A 23 -27.98 25.53 -4.39
N ILE A 24 -28.58 25.29 -3.21
CA ILE A 24 -28.03 24.39 -2.20
C ILE A 24 -27.91 22.97 -2.76
N PHE A 25 -28.93 22.48 -3.46
CA PHE A 25 -28.90 21.15 -4.09
C PHE A 25 -27.77 21.04 -5.14
N CYS A 26 -27.58 22.06 -5.97
CA CYS A 26 -26.48 22.15 -6.93
C CYS A 26 -25.10 22.15 -6.25
N LEU A 27 -24.94 22.83 -5.11
CA LEU A 27 -23.68 22.85 -4.35
C LEU A 27 -23.37 21.47 -3.73
N ILE A 28 -24.38 20.78 -3.18
CA ILE A 28 -24.22 19.44 -2.61
C ILE A 28 -23.84 18.43 -3.70
N LEU A 29 -24.49 18.50 -4.87
CA LEU A 29 -24.16 17.66 -6.03
C LEU A 29 -22.73 17.90 -6.50
N ARG A 30 -22.30 19.16 -6.62
CA ARG A 30 -20.91 19.50 -6.96
C ARG A 30 -19.93 18.95 -5.93
N GLY A 31 -20.21 19.06 -4.64
CA GLY A 31 -19.36 18.49 -3.58
C GLY A 31 -19.24 16.97 -3.67
N LYS A 32 -20.35 16.24 -3.88
CA LYS A 32 -20.35 14.77 -4.02
C LYS A 32 -19.66 14.30 -5.30
N ILE A 33 -19.86 15.00 -6.42
CA ILE A 33 -19.19 14.70 -7.69
C ILE A 33 -17.69 14.98 -7.55
N TRP A 34 -17.31 16.08 -6.89
CA TRP A 34 -15.90 16.43 -6.69
C TRP A 34 -15.20 15.45 -5.74
N LEU A 35 -15.87 14.97 -4.69
CA LEU A 35 -15.36 13.90 -3.83
C LEU A 35 -15.19 12.59 -4.61
N LYS A 36 -16.19 12.17 -5.39
CA LYS A 36 -16.07 10.98 -6.26
C LYS A 36 -14.98 11.15 -7.32
N LEU A 37 -14.80 12.35 -7.87
CA LEU A 37 -13.76 12.64 -8.84
C LEU A 37 -12.37 12.65 -8.19
N ARG A 38 -12.24 13.15 -6.95
CA ARG A 38 -10.99 13.08 -6.18
C ARG A 38 -10.61 11.64 -5.86
N ASP A 39 -11.58 10.84 -5.43
CA ASP A 39 -11.36 9.41 -5.19
C ASP A 39 -11.02 8.70 -6.51
N TRP A 40 -11.70 9.01 -7.60
CA TRP A 40 -11.41 8.43 -8.92
C TRP A 40 -10.05 8.87 -9.47
N ILE A 41 -9.62 10.12 -9.26
CA ILE A 41 -8.26 10.56 -9.59
C ILE A 41 -7.26 9.82 -8.72
N GLY A 42 -7.53 9.60 -7.42
CA GLY A 42 -6.72 8.76 -6.54
C GLY A 42 -6.58 7.31 -7.04
N TYR A 43 -7.69 6.69 -7.45
CA TYR A 43 -7.73 5.35 -8.06
C TYR A 43 -7.09 5.31 -9.46
N SER A 44 -7.23 6.37 -10.26
CA SER A 44 -6.63 6.49 -11.59
C SER A 44 -5.14 6.79 -11.53
N THR A 45 -4.65 7.44 -10.47
CA THR A 45 -3.22 7.51 -10.16
C THR A 45 -2.68 6.20 -9.60
N GLN A 46 -3.54 5.36 -8.99
CA GLN A 46 -3.16 4.02 -8.52
C GLN A 46 -3.09 3.00 -9.67
N THR A 47 -4.03 3.05 -10.62
CA THR A 47 -4.00 2.22 -11.85
C THR A 47 -3.08 2.80 -12.93
N GLY A 48 -2.72 4.07 -12.80
CA GLY A 48 -1.64 4.73 -13.51
C GLY A 48 -0.40 4.89 -12.65
N SER A 49 -0.05 3.91 -11.80
CA SER A 49 1.32 3.80 -11.32
C SER A 49 2.19 3.85 -12.55
N ALA A 50 3.01 4.90 -12.61
CA ALA A 50 3.84 5.22 -13.73
C ALA A 50 4.63 3.98 -14.14
N ARG A 51 4.09 3.28 -15.15
CA ARG A 51 4.77 2.32 -16.01
C ARG A 51 5.75 3.12 -16.89
N ASN A 52 6.49 4.03 -16.27
CA ASN A 52 7.60 4.76 -16.83
C ASN A 52 8.72 3.73 -16.94
N ASN A 53 8.73 3.00 -18.06
CA ASN A 53 9.86 2.81 -18.96
C ASN A 53 11.30 2.80 -18.38
N ARG A 54 11.53 2.32 -17.16
CA ARG A 54 12.82 1.73 -16.76
C ARG A 54 12.82 0.27 -17.19
N ARG A 55 12.65 0.04 -18.50
CA ARG A 55 12.80 -1.29 -19.10
C ARG A 55 14.26 -1.70 -18.90
N GLY A 56 14.51 -2.56 -17.90
CA GLY A 56 15.83 -3.13 -17.64
C GLY A 56 16.36 -2.95 -16.22
N VAL A 57 15.70 -2.16 -15.37
CA VAL A 57 16.10 -2.08 -13.96
C VAL A 57 15.42 -3.20 -13.16
N PRO A 58 16.17 -4.12 -12.54
CA PRO A 58 15.60 -5.17 -11.71
C PRO A 58 14.86 -4.58 -10.50
N ARG A 59 13.63 -5.03 -10.27
CA ARG A 59 12.83 -4.67 -9.09
C ARG A 59 13.08 -5.70 -8.01
N ILE A 60 13.30 -5.27 -6.77
CA ILE A 60 13.47 -6.19 -5.65
C ILE A 60 12.34 -6.03 -4.62
N LEU A 61 11.88 -7.17 -4.11
CA LEU A 61 10.95 -7.27 -2.99
C LEU A 61 11.68 -7.89 -1.77
N PRO A 62 12.17 -7.06 -0.83
CA PRO A 62 12.79 -7.55 0.39
C PRO A 62 11.72 -8.00 1.40
N ILE A 63 11.79 -9.25 1.82
CA ILE A 63 10.93 -9.85 2.85
C ILE A 63 11.79 -10.20 4.07
N TYR A 64 11.44 -9.68 5.23
CA TYR A 64 12.12 -10.00 6.49
C TYR A 64 11.16 -9.88 7.67
N CYS A 65 11.41 -10.60 8.75
CA CYS A 65 10.66 -10.43 9.99
C CYS A 65 11.46 -9.52 10.95
N PHE A 66 10.78 -8.81 11.85
CA PHE A 66 11.48 -7.93 12.77
C PHE A 66 12.17 -8.76 13.87
N GLU A 67 13.47 -8.53 14.08
CA GLU A 67 14.23 -9.14 15.19
C GLU A 67 14.65 -8.08 16.19
N ASN A 68 15.45 -7.13 15.72
CA ASN A 68 15.98 -6.01 16.49
C ASN A 68 16.44 -4.91 15.54
N ALA A 69 16.76 -3.72 16.08
CA ALA A 69 17.18 -2.57 15.28
C ALA A 69 18.49 -2.81 14.49
N ASN A 70 19.41 -3.64 14.99
CA ASN A 70 20.66 -3.95 14.29
C ASN A 70 20.42 -4.82 13.05
N TYR A 71 19.55 -5.82 13.18
CA TYR A 71 19.12 -6.66 12.07
C TYR A 71 18.43 -5.83 10.98
N VAL A 72 17.51 -4.94 11.37
CA VAL A 72 16.87 -4.02 10.43
C VAL A 72 17.94 -3.20 9.72
N LYS A 73 18.84 -2.52 10.44
CA LYS A 73 19.95 -1.75 9.82
C LYS A 73 20.82 -2.57 8.86
N ALA A 74 21.04 -3.86 9.13
CA ALA A 74 21.78 -4.74 8.24
C ALA A 74 21.00 -5.01 6.94
N VAL A 75 19.70 -5.29 7.03
CA VAL A 75 18.80 -5.39 5.86
C VAL A 75 18.83 -4.09 5.06
N GLU A 76 18.70 -2.94 5.73
CA GLU A 76 18.71 -1.61 5.10
C GLU A 76 20.01 -1.34 4.36
N SER A 77 21.14 -1.67 5.00
CA SER A 77 22.47 -1.51 4.42
C SER A 77 22.66 -2.39 3.19
N HIS A 78 22.18 -3.64 3.24
CA HIS A 78 22.24 -4.55 2.08
C HIS A 78 21.37 -4.04 0.92
N VAL A 79 20.14 -3.60 1.19
CA VAL A 79 19.26 -3.03 0.15
C VAL A 79 19.84 -1.74 -0.44
N SER A 80 20.45 -0.89 0.40
CA SER A 80 21.13 0.34 -0.05
C SER A 80 22.31 0.02 -0.95
N LEU A 81 23.09 -1.02 -0.62
CA LEU A 81 24.17 -1.54 -1.45
C LEU A 81 23.64 -2.01 -2.81
N LEU A 82 22.58 -2.83 -2.83
CA LEU A 82 21.96 -3.29 -4.08
C LEU A 82 21.52 -2.11 -4.94
N ARG A 83 20.87 -1.09 -4.36
CA ARG A 83 20.46 0.11 -5.09
C ARG A 83 21.64 0.86 -5.70
N ARG A 84 22.73 1.00 -4.95
CA ARG A 84 23.89 1.79 -5.37
C ARG A 84 24.75 1.08 -6.42
N TYR A 85 24.87 -0.25 -6.34
CA TYR A 85 25.81 -1.02 -7.17
C TYR A 85 25.16 -1.86 -8.26
N VAL A 86 23.91 -2.28 -8.06
CA VAL A 86 23.16 -3.13 -9.01
C VAL A 86 22.04 -2.32 -9.72
N ASP A 87 21.85 -1.06 -9.34
CA ASP A 87 20.78 -0.18 -9.82
C ASP A 87 19.41 -0.87 -9.77
N VAL A 88 19.00 -1.34 -8.58
CA VAL A 88 17.68 -1.97 -8.37
C VAL A 88 16.62 -0.95 -7.94
N LEU A 89 15.37 -1.18 -8.32
CA LEU A 89 14.21 -0.46 -7.79
C LEU A 89 13.60 -1.23 -6.61
N ARG A 90 13.32 -0.55 -5.50
CA ARG A 90 12.59 -1.16 -4.37
C ARG A 90 11.09 -1.04 -4.59
N VAL A 91 10.40 -2.07 -4.15
CA VAL A 91 8.94 -2.10 -4.06
C VAL A 91 8.45 -2.07 -2.60
N PRO A 92 7.40 -1.29 -2.28
CA PRO A 92 6.75 -0.27 -3.11
C PRO A 92 7.56 1.05 -3.12
N PRO A 93 7.47 1.86 -4.19
CA PRO A 93 8.17 3.14 -4.31
C PRO A 93 7.62 4.26 -3.41
N GLU A 94 6.41 4.11 -2.87
CA GLU A 94 5.66 5.14 -2.13
C GLU A 94 6.00 5.20 -0.63
N LEU A 95 6.70 4.20 -0.09
CA LEU A 95 7.21 4.25 1.28
C LEU A 95 8.55 4.97 1.32
N GLN A 96 8.52 6.28 1.11
CA GLN A 96 9.57 7.21 1.58
C GLN A 96 9.52 7.42 3.11
N LEU A 97 8.97 6.46 3.85
CA LEU A 97 8.97 6.49 5.31
C LEU A 97 10.29 5.88 5.78
N ASP A 98 10.97 6.57 6.69
CA ASP A 98 12.21 6.17 7.41
C ASP A 98 12.10 4.84 8.19
N CYS A 99 11.04 4.06 7.97
CA CYS A 99 10.88 2.72 8.48
C CYS A 99 10.84 1.78 7.28
N PHE A 100 11.83 0.89 7.19
CA PHE A 100 11.69 -0.26 6.33
C PHE A 100 10.53 -1.10 6.91
N VAL A 101 9.45 -1.17 6.15
CA VAL A 101 8.33 -2.07 6.39
C VAL A 101 8.34 -3.03 5.20
N CYS A 102 8.05 -4.30 5.44
CA CYS A 102 7.93 -5.36 4.43
C CYS A 102 6.76 -5.15 3.45
N GLY A 103 6.30 -3.92 3.27
CA GLY A 103 5.14 -3.59 2.47
C GLY A 103 4.46 -2.28 2.88
N PRO A 104 3.58 -1.75 2.03
CA PRO A 104 2.66 -0.68 2.41
C PRO A 104 1.74 -1.16 3.54
N ARG A 105 1.42 -0.24 4.46
CA ARG A 105 0.51 -0.45 5.61
C ARG A 105 -0.96 -0.68 5.21
N SER A 106 -1.23 -0.95 3.93
CA SER A 106 -2.58 -1.21 3.44
C SER A 106 -3.15 -2.43 4.15
N ARG A 107 -4.41 -2.31 4.64
CA ARG A 107 -5.20 -3.43 5.15
C ARG A 107 -5.52 -4.43 4.05
N ASP A 108 -5.55 -3.97 2.81
CA ASP A 108 -5.68 -4.80 1.63
C ASP A 108 -4.27 -5.26 1.25
N HIS A 109 -4.03 -6.57 1.42
CA HIS A 109 -2.74 -7.21 1.20
C HIS A 109 -2.57 -7.77 -0.22
N SER A 110 -3.51 -7.49 -1.12
CA SER A 110 -3.45 -7.86 -2.55
C SER A 110 -2.26 -7.26 -3.31
N TRP A 111 -1.65 -6.20 -2.77
CA TRP A 111 -0.43 -5.60 -3.32
C TRP A 111 0.75 -6.59 -3.31
N VAL A 112 0.81 -7.53 -2.35
CA VAL A 112 1.88 -8.54 -2.26
C VAL A 112 1.90 -9.37 -3.52
N ASP A 113 0.74 -9.87 -3.94
CA ASP A 113 0.60 -10.76 -5.09
C ASP A 113 1.01 -10.07 -6.40
N SER A 114 0.65 -8.79 -6.55
CA SER A 114 1.08 -8.01 -7.72
C SER A 114 2.60 -7.80 -7.76
N GLU A 115 3.23 -7.68 -6.61
CA GLU A 115 4.65 -7.33 -6.53
C GLU A 115 5.57 -8.53 -6.58
N VAL A 116 5.15 -9.68 -6.05
CA VAL A 116 5.84 -10.96 -6.18
C VAL A 116 5.98 -11.37 -7.65
N LYS A 117 4.98 -11.05 -8.48
CA LYS A 117 5.01 -11.37 -9.92
C LYS A 117 6.03 -10.56 -10.72
N ASP A 118 6.21 -9.30 -10.35
CA ASP A 118 6.98 -8.33 -11.14
C ASP A 118 8.35 -7.98 -10.53
N SER A 119 8.76 -8.65 -9.45
CA SER A 119 9.99 -8.37 -8.70
C SER A 119 10.80 -9.63 -8.36
N ASP A 120 12.12 -9.48 -8.28
CA ASP A 120 13.01 -10.46 -7.69
C ASP A 120 12.85 -10.46 -6.16
N VAL A 121 12.47 -11.61 -5.62
CA VAL A 121 12.18 -11.76 -4.20
C VAL A 121 13.46 -12.09 -3.42
N ILE A 122 13.75 -11.28 -2.39
CA ILE A 122 14.86 -11.51 -1.47
C ILE A 122 14.28 -11.77 -0.08
N ILE A 123 14.52 -12.96 0.46
CA ILE A 123 14.06 -13.36 1.79
C ILE A 123 15.24 -13.32 2.75
N TYR A 124 15.17 -12.46 3.76
CA TYR A 124 16.18 -12.39 4.81
C TYR A 124 15.80 -13.32 5.96
N LEU A 125 16.67 -14.29 6.20
CA LEU A 125 16.51 -15.34 7.19
C LEU A 125 16.79 -14.80 8.59
N SER A 126 15.89 -15.15 9.52
CA SER A 126 16.00 -14.78 10.93
C SER A 126 15.37 -15.85 11.84
N PRO A 127 15.73 -15.92 13.13
CA PRO A 127 15.13 -16.85 14.08
C PRO A 127 13.60 -16.74 14.17
N SER A 128 13.06 -15.51 14.23
CA SER A 128 11.62 -15.25 14.30
C SER A 128 10.92 -15.67 13.02
N LEU A 129 11.56 -15.50 11.86
CA LEU A 129 11.04 -16.07 10.62
C LEU A 129 10.98 -17.61 10.70
N GLY A 130 12.03 -18.24 11.23
CA GLY A 130 12.06 -19.68 11.45
C GLY A 130 10.92 -20.17 12.36
N ALA A 131 10.66 -19.47 13.46
CA ALA A 131 9.54 -19.76 14.36
C ALA A 131 8.18 -19.56 13.67
N LEU A 132 8.06 -18.53 12.82
CA LEU A 132 6.84 -18.22 12.09
C LEU A 132 6.50 -19.30 11.05
N LEU A 133 7.52 -19.84 10.38
CA LEU A 133 7.35 -20.91 9.39
C LEU A 133 7.01 -22.26 10.01
N LYS A 134 7.42 -22.49 11.26
CA LYS A 134 7.10 -23.73 11.99
C LYS A 134 5.69 -23.73 12.58
N ASN A 135 4.93 -22.64 12.45
CA ASN A 135 3.68 -22.39 13.18
C ASN A 135 3.87 -22.45 14.71
N ASP A 136 5.09 -22.20 15.20
CA ASP A 136 5.40 -22.18 16.65
C ASP A 136 4.96 -20.84 17.30
N LEU A 137 4.54 -19.87 16.49
CA LEU A 137 4.06 -18.56 16.93
C LEU A 137 2.53 -18.47 16.85
N ASP A 138 1.90 -18.09 17.96
CA ASP A 138 0.49 -17.79 18.02
C ASP A 138 0.19 -16.54 17.17
N THR A 139 -0.45 -16.75 16.02
CA THR A 139 -0.72 -15.69 15.02
C THR A 139 -1.56 -14.53 15.57
N SER A 140 -2.23 -14.72 16.71
CA SER A 140 -3.06 -13.72 17.38
C SER A 140 -2.26 -12.56 18.00
N HIS A 141 -0.96 -12.75 18.27
CA HIS A 141 -0.07 -11.76 18.91
C HIS A 141 1.02 -11.22 17.97
N LEU A 142 1.00 -11.58 16.68
CA LEU A 142 2.01 -11.13 15.75
C LEU A 142 1.97 -9.61 15.57
N SER A 143 3.15 -9.00 15.52
CA SER A 143 3.25 -7.61 15.12
C SER A 143 2.71 -7.45 13.69
N GLN A 144 2.22 -6.25 13.35
CA GLN A 144 1.74 -5.97 11.99
C GLN A 144 2.83 -6.28 10.93
N GLN A 145 4.11 -6.11 11.27
CA GLN A 145 5.22 -6.42 10.39
C GLN A 145 5.41 -7.93 10.20
N ASP A 146 5.27 -8.73 11.25
CA ASP A 146 5.41 -10.18 11.15
C ASP A 146 4.23 -10.82 10.41
N ALA A 147 3.02 -10.24 10.54
CA ALA A 147 1.87 -10.63 9.73
C ALA A 147 2.12 -10.39 8.22
N ILE A 148 2.71 -9.24 7.86
CA ILE A 148 3.09 -8.94 6.47
C ILE A 148 4.21 -9.88 6.00
N CYS A 149 5.20 -10.16 6.85
CA CYS A 149 6.28 -11.12 6.58
C CYS A 149 5.70 -12.50 6.25
N ALA A 150 4.80 -13.02 7.11
CA ALA A 150 4.14 -14.31 6.95
C ALA A 150 3.36 -14.40 5.63
N GLN A 151 2.56 -13.38 5.33
CA GLN A 151 1.73 -13.37 4.14
C GLN A 151 2.58 -13.26 2.87
N SER A 152 3.61 -12.43 2.89
CA SER A 152 4.54 -12.31 1.76
C SER A 152 5.18 -13.65 1.42
N ILE A 153 5.53 -14.45 2.43
CA ILE A 153 6.09 -15.77 2.21
C ILE A 153 5.05 -16.77 1.69
N ARG A 154 3.82 -16.71 2.20
CA ARG A 154 2.72 -17.54 1.67
C ARG A 154 2.47 -17.23 0.19
N ALA A 155 2.38 -15.94 -0.17
CA ALA A 155 2.23 -15.52 -1.56
C ALA A 155 3.37 -16.03 -2.45
N VAL A 156 4.62 -15.86 -2.01
CA VAL A 156 5.79 -16.39 -2.75
C VAL A 156 5.72 -17.91 -2.92
N HIS A 157 5.29 -18.64 -1.89
CA HIS A 157 5.12 -20.09 -1.95
C HIS A 157 4.04 -20.49 -2.96
N GLU A 158 2.88 -19.83 -2.93
CA GLU A 158 1.76 -20.08 -3.87
C GLU A 158 2.12 -19.74 -5.32
N HIS A 159 2.80 -18.62 -5.55
CA HIS A 159 3.30 -18.25 -6.87
C HIS A 159 4.38 -19.20 -7.39
N ARG A 160 5.19 -19.78 -6.50
CA ARG A 160 6.16 -20.81 -6.88
C ARG A 160 5.47 -22.11 -7.28
N LEU A 161 4.44 -22.54 -6.54
CA LEU A 161 3.66 -23.73 -6.90
C LEU A 161 2.99 -23.59 -8.27
N SER A 162 2.57 -22.38 -8.63
CA SER A 162 2.00 -22.08 -9.96
C SER A 162 3.05 -21.80 -11.05
N SER A 163 4.35 -21.92 -10.76
CA SER A 163 5.47 -21.61 -11.68
C SER A 163 5.48 -20.17 -12.22
N GLN A 164 4.91 -19.22 -11.48
CA GLN A 164 4.75 -17.82 -11.89
C GLN A 164 5.81 -16.88 -11.29
N CYS A 165 6.76 -17.39 -10.51
CA CYS A 165 7.76 -16.58 -9.79
C CYS A 165 9.18 -17.10 -10.05
N THR A 166 10.14 -16.16 -10.10
CA THR A 166 11.57 -16.49 -10.06
C THR A 166 11.95 -17.11 -8.72
N LYS A 167 13.03 -17.89 -8.70
CA LYS A 167 13.49 -18.54 -7.46
C LYS A 167 13.91 -17.45 -6.46
N PRO A 168 13.33 -17.41 -5.23
CA PRO A 168 13.69 -16.39 -4.25
C PRO A 168 15.14 -16.56 -3.81
N VAL A 169 15.81 -15.43 -3.60
CA VAL A 169 17.17 -15.36 -3.05
C VAL A 169 17.07 -15.36 -1.54
N LEU A 170 17.74 -16.31 -0.89
CA LEU A 170 17.82 -16.36 0.57
C LEU A 170 19.09 -15.64 1.03
N VAL A 171 18.94 -14.71 1.98
CA VAL A 171 20.05 -13.97 2.57
C VAL A 171 20.02 -14.18 4.07
N THR A 172 21.17 -14.43 4.68
CA THR A 172 21.33 -14.47 6.13
C THR A 172 22.41 -13.48 6.55
N PHE A 173 22.30 -12.97 7.76
CA PHE A 173 23.35 -12.20 8.39
C PHE A 173 23.86 -12.97 9.60
N ASP A 174 25.17 -13.13 9.73
CA ASP A 174 25.80 -13.78 10.88
C ASP A 174 25.80 -12.89 12.15
N CYS A 175 24.90 -11.91 12.23
CA CYS A 175 24.87 -10.89 13.28
C CYS A 175 24.14 -11.32 14.57
N PHE A 176 23.79 -12.59 14.74
CA PHE A 176 23.06 -13.08 15.92
C PHE A 176 23.95 -13.46 17.10
N HIS A 177 25.25 -13.14 17.07
CA HIS A 177 26.16 -13.35 18.20
C HIS A 177 26.88 -12.04 18.57
N ARG A 178 26.27 -11.29 19.49
CA ARG A 178 26.89 -10.54 20.60
C ARG A 178 25.86 -9.56 21.20
N ALA A 179 25.26 -9.98 22.32
CA ALA A 179 24.74 -9.10 23.36
C ALA A 179 25.66 -9.25 24.57
#